data_AF-A0AA41WZT9-F1
#
_entry.id   AF-A0AA41WZT9-F1
#
_cell.length_a   1.000
_cell.length_b   1.000
_cell.length_c   1.000
_cell.angle_alpha   90.00
_cell.angle_beta   90.00
_cell.angle_gamma   90.00
#
_symmetry.space_group_name_H-M   'P 1'
#
loop_
_entity.id
_entity.type
_entity.pdbx_description
1 polymer ?
#
loop_
_entity_poly.entity_id
_entity_poly.type
_entity_poly.pdbx_seq_one_letter_code
_entity_poly.pdbx_strand_id
1 'polypeptide(L)'
;MSEHPFPASNDPADEPDGSPARPSRRGFLQGAAAAASAFALPHESVGARTSASAPARPAALAPARPVSLNINGKPYALSLEPRVTLLDALREVLGLTGTKKGCDRGQCGACTVLVNGRRVNSCLTLAIMHEGDTITTVEGLAHAQDGLVDRAALHPVQAAFLEHDAFQCGYCTPGQICSAVAVLEEARHGMPSTVTSPAALGNEGPVALTEDEIRERMSGNICRCGAYPNIVAAIRVVAAKSGNAA
;
A
#
# COMPACT_ATOMS: atom_id res chain seq x y z
N MET A 1 8.22 -36.79 21.24
CA MET A 1 6.98 -36.57 22.02
C MET A 1 7.35 -36.63 23.48
N SER A 2 7.65 -35.49 24.07
CA SER A 2 7.90 -35.34 25.51
C SER A 2 7.27 -34.02 25.92
N GLU A 3 6.18 -34.11 26.68
CA GLU A 3 5.45 -32.96 27.21
C GLU A 3 6.21 -32.41 28.42
N HIS A 4 6.50 -31.11 28.41
CA HIS A 4 6.94 -30.37 29.59
C HIS A 4 5.76 -29.54 30.10
N PRO A 5 5.35 -29.68 31.38
CA PRO A 5 4.26 -28.89 31.94
C PRO A 5 4.72 -27.49 32.31
N PHE A 6 3.90 -26.49 31.99
CA PHE A 6 4.07 -25.09 32.44
C PHE A 6 3.81 -24.95 33.95
N PRO A 7 4.59 -24.14 34.70
CA PRO A 7 4.31 -23.89 36.10
C PRO A 7 3.13 -22.91 36.28
N ALA A 8 2.35 -23.14 37.34
CA ALA A 8 1.23 -22.30 37.74
C ALA A 8 1.69 -20.91 38.19
N SER A 9 0.96 -19.87 37.76
CA SER A 9 1.12 -18.50 38.23
C SER A 9 0.58 -18.36 39.66
N ASN A 10 1.41 -17.83 40.56
CA ASN A 10 0.99 -17.37 41.89
C ASN A 10 0.27 -16.02 41.75
N ASP A 11 -1.03 -15.98 42.07
CA ASP A 11 -1.74 -14.73 42.35
C ASP A 11 -1.48 -14.31 43.81
N PRO A 12 -1.08 -13.07 44.10
CA PRO A 12 -1.05 -12.56 45.47
C PRO A 12 -2.46 -12.21 45.94
N ALA A 13 -2.74 -12.52 47.21
CA ALA A 13 -4.00 -12.27 47.89
C ALA A 13 -4.36 -10.78 47.96
N ASP A 14 -5.66 -10.50 47.81
CA ASP A 14 -6.31 -9.20 47.96
C ASP A 14 -6.08 -8.58 49.36
N GLU A 15 -5.58 -7.33 49.38
CA GLU A 15 -5.82 -6.39 50.48
C GLU A 15 -6.98 -5.43 50.12
N PRO A 16 -7.83 -5.02 51.06
CA PRO A 16 -9.00 -4.20 50.76
C PRO A 16 -8.66 -2.71 50.60
N ASP A 17 -8.74 -2.20 49.36
CA ASP A 17 -8.68 -0.76 49.04
C ASP A 17 -10.05 -0.08 49.26
N GLY A 18 -10.07 0.96 50.09
CA GLY A 18 -11.23 1.76 50.50
C GLY A 18 -11.65 2.84 49.49
N SER A 19 -11.74 2.53 48.20
CA SER A 19 -12.25 3.46 47.18
C SER A 19 -13.77 3.32 46.95
N PRO A 20 -14.51 4.42 46.72
CA PRO A 20 -15.96 4.34 46.47
C PRO A 20 -16.28 3.57 45.18
N ALA A 21 -17.28 2.70 45.25
CA ALA A 21 -17.64 1.76 44.20
C ALA A 21 -17.94 2.46 42.86
N ARG A 22 -17.22 2.08 41.80
CA ARG A 22 -17.54 2.50 40.43
C ARG A 22 -18.88 1.90 39.99
N PRO A 23 -19.79 2.68 39.40
CA PRO A 23 -21.10 2.18 38.99
C PRO A 23 -20.95 1.12 37.89
N SER A 24 -21.58 -0.04 38.09
CA SER A 24 -21.56 -1.11 37.10
C SER A 24 -22.53 -0.83 35.95
N ARG A 25 -22.20 -1.31 34.75
CA ARG A 25 -23.08 -1.25 33.55
C ARG A 25 -24.50 -1.78 33.82
N ARG A 26 -24.66 -2.66 34.80
CA ARG A 26 -25.96 -3.24 35.19
C ARG A 26 -26.85 -2.24 35.95
N GLY A 27 -26.26 -1.34 36.74
CA GLY A 27 -26.99 -0.27 37.45
C GLY A 27 -27.51 0.82 36.51
N PHE A 28 -26.78 1.12 35.43
CA PHE A 28 -27.21 2.10 34.42
C PHE A 28 -28.44 1.63 33.62
N LEU A 29 -28.48 0.35 33.25
CA LEU A 29 -29.61 -0.21 32.49
C LEU A 29 -30.88 -0.36 33.34
N GLN A 30 -30.77 -0.54 34.66
CA GLN A 30 -31.92 -0.59 35.56
C GLN A 30 -32.51 0.80 35.86
N GLY A 31 -31.71 1.86 35.78
CA GLY A 31 -32.17 3.24 35.99
C GLY A 31 -32.95 3.85 34.81
N ALA A 32 -32.85 3.28 33.61
CA ALA A 32 -33.46 3.83 32.40
C ALA A 32 -34.98 3.54 32.25
N ALA A 33 -35.58 2.79 33.16
CA ALA A 33 -36.98 2.34 33.03
C ALA A 33 -38.04 3.28 33.65
N ALA A 34 -37.66 4.42 34.24
CA ALA A 34 -38.59 5.30 34.95
C ALA A 34 -38.57 6.75 34.43
N ALA A 35 -38.99 6.97 33.18
CA ALA A 35 -39.43 8.27 32.69
C ALA A 35 -40.38 8.12 31.49
N ALA A 36 -41.51 7.45 31.69
CA ALA A 36 -42.57 7.35 30.70
C ALA A 36 -43.87 7.90 31.29
N SER A 37 -44.09 9.22 31.24
CA SER A 37 -45.43 9.79 31.33
C SER A 37 -45.52 11.19 30.72
N ALA A 38 -46.47 11.34 29.80
CA ALA A 38 -47.19 12.55 29.39
C ALA A 38 -46.45 13.60 28.53
N PHE A 39 -46.61 13.51 27.21
CA PHE A 39 -47.18 14.59 26.37
C PHE A 39 -47.76 13.97 25.09
N ALA A 40 -49.06 13.68 25.08
CA ALA A 40 -49.79 13.34 23.87
C ALA A 40 -50.27 14.65 23.22
N LEU A 41 -49.50 15.17 22.26
CA LEU A 41 -49.97 16.19 21.33
C LEU A 41 -50.34 15.50 20.00
N PRO A 42 -51.44 15.88 19.34
CA PRO A 42 -51.74 15.37 18.02
C PRO A 42 -50.67 15.90 17.06
N HIS A 43 -49.78 15.01 16.61
CA HIS A 43 -48.91 15.30 15.48
C HIS A 43 -49.78 15.34 14.23
N GLU A 44 -50.07 16.54 13.73
CA GLU A 44 -50.54 16.70 12.36
C GLU A 44 -49.49 16.09 11.43
N SER A 45 -49.90 15.09 10.67
CA SER A 45 -49.09 14.48 9.63
C SER A 45 -48.92 15.47 8.50
N VAL A 46 -47.89 16.32 8.59
CA VAL A 46 -47.34 17.01 7.44
C VAL A 46 -46.86 15.91 6.49
N GLY A 47 -47.70 15.59 5.51
CA GLY A 47 -47.37 14.71 4.41
C GLY A 47 -46.22 15.32 3.64
N ALA A 48 -44.99 15.01 4.06
CA ALA A 48 -43.79 15.28 3.30
C ALA A 48 -43.96 14.54 1.97
N ARG A 49 -44.33 15.29 0.93
CA ARG A 49 -44.25 14.80 -0.44
C ARG A 49 -42.77 14.60 -0.73
N THR A 50 -42.27 13.40 -0.46
CA THR A 50 -41.03 12.94 -1.03
C THR A 50 -41.28 12.89 -2.53
N SER A 51 -40.91 13.96 -3.24
CA SER A 51 -40.72 13.89 -4.68
C SER A 51 -39.68 12.81 -4.90
N ALA A 52 -40.13 11.60 -5.25
CA ALA A 52 -39.24 10.54 -5.67
C ALA A 52 -38.49 11.08 -6.89
N SER A 53 -37.25 11.53 -6.67
CA SER A 53 -36.33 11.83 -7.76
C SER A 53 -36.26 10.58 -8.61
N ALA A 54 -36.59 10.70 -9.90
CA ALA A 54 -36.30 9.65 -10.85
C ALA A 54 -34.83 9.21 -10.66
N PRO A 55 -34.53 7.90 -10.73
CA PRO A 55 -33.16 7.44 -10.63
C PRO A 55 -32.34 8.20 -11.68
N ALA A 56 -31.25 8.84 -11.24
CA ALA A 56 -30.37 9.56 -12.13
C ALA A 56 -29.94 8.60 -13.25
N ARG A 57 -30.25 8.97 -14.49
CA ARG A 57 -29.88 8.19 -15.66
C ARG A 57 -28.35 8.07 -15.63
N PRO A 58 -27.77 6.86 -15.71
CA PRO A 58 -26.32 6.70 -15.64
C PRO A 58 -25.68 7.59 -16.70
N ALA A 59 -24.71 8.40 -16.27
CA ALA A 59 -23.99 9.30 -17.16
C ALA A 59 -23.43 8.50 -18.34
N ALA A 60 -23.63 9.01 -19.55
CA ALA A 60 -23.07 8.39 -20.74
C ALA A 60 -21.55 8.29 -20.59
N LEU A 61 -20.98 7.14 -20.95
CA LEU A 61 -19.54 6.92 -20.94
C LEU A 61 -18.87 7.93 -21.88
N ALA A 62 -17.79 8.55 -21.42
CA ALA A 62 -16.99 9.40 -22.29
C ALA A 62 -16.39 8.53 -23.41
N PRO A 63 -16.33 9.03 -24.66
CA PRO A 63 -15.76 8.25 -25.75
C PRO A 63 -14.27 7.99 -25.50
N ALA A 64 -13.79 6.82 -25.94
CA ALA A 64 -12.37 6.50 -25.91
C ALA A 64 -11.57 7.45 -26.82
N ARG A 65 -10.33 7.74 -26.42
CA ARG A 65 -9.40 8.61 -27.14
C ARG A 65 -8.08 7.87 -27.41
N PRO A 66 -7.40 8.16 -28.52
CA PRO A 66 -6.05 7.64 -28.77
C PRO A 66 -5.07 8.08 -27.66
N VAL A 67 -4.21 7.17 -27.23
CA VAL A 67 -3.13 7.41 -26.24
C VAL A 67 -1.91 6.58 -26.64
N SER A 68 -0.72 7.18 -26.62
CA SER A 68 0.55 6.47 -26.78
C SER A 68 1.28 6.33 -25.44
N LEU A 69 1.58 5.09 -25.01
CA LEU A 69 2.31 4.79 -23.77
C LEU A 69 3.61 4.04 -24.07
N ASN A 70 4.70 4.39 -23.38
CA ASN A 70 5.95 3.63 -23.42
C ASN A 70 6.09 2.80 -22.13
N ILE A 71 5.89 1.49 -22.23
CA ILE A 71 5.87 0.59 -21.07
C ILE A 71 6.93 -0.49 -21.25
N ASN A 72 7.82 -0.63 -20.27
CA ASN A 72 8.94 -1.57 -20.28
C ASN A 72 9.79 -1.47 -21.57
N GLY A 73 10.00 -0.23 -22.05
CA GLY A 73 10.73 0.06 -23.29
C GLY A 73 9.97 -0.23 -24.59
N LYS A 74 8.70 -0.63 -24.52
CA LYS A 74 7.86 -0.92 -25.68
C LYS A 74 6.76 0.15 -25.86
N PRO A 75 6.60 0.72 -27.06
CA PRO A 75 5.49 1.63 -27.35
C PRO A 75 4.18 0.85 -27.52
N TYR A 76 3.10 1.42 -26.98
CA TYR A 76 1.73 0.92 -27.09
C TYR A 76 0.81 2.05 -27.55
N ALA A 77 0.17 1.87 -28.71
CA ALA A 77 -0.89 2.74 -29.19
C ALA A 77 -2.25 2.17 -28.76
N LEU A 78 -3.00 2.89 -27.94
CA LEU A 78 -4.24 2.44 -27.30
C LEU A 78 -5.38 3.42 -27.59
N SER A 79 -6.62 2.95 -27.41
CA SER A 79 -7.81 3.79 -27.37
C SER A 79 -8.51 3.60 -26.03
N LEU A 80 -8.46 4.62 -25.16
CA LEU A 80 -8.86 4.53 -23.76
C LEU A 80 -9.91 5.59 -23.39
N GLU A 81 -10.87 5.24 -22.54
CA GLU A 81 -11.69 6.26 -21.87
C GLU A 81 -10.80 7.15 -20.97
N PRO A 82 -11.05 8.47 -20.87
CA PRO A 82 -10.24 9.37 -20.07
C PRO A 82 -10.06 8.97 -18.60
N ARG A 83 -11.02 8.25 -18.03
CA ARG A 83 -11.02 7.80 -16.62
C ARG A 83 -10.16 6.57 -16.35
N VAL A 84 -9.67 5.88 -17.39
CA VAL A 84 -8.90 4.65 -17.22
C VAL A 84 -7.62 4.98 -16.45
N THR A 85 -7.47 4.39 -15.28
CA THR A 85 -6.27 4.54 -14.47
C THR A 85 -5.07 3.90 -15.18
N LEU A 86 -3.86 4.34 -14.87
CA LEU A 86 -2.66 3.66 -15.38
C LEU A 86 -2.67 2.18 -14.95
N LEU A 87 -3.15 1.88 -13.75
CA LEU A 87 -3.30 0.51 -13.25
C LEU A 87 -4.20 -0.35 -14.16
N ASP A 88 -5.38 0.17 -14.54
CA ASP A 88 -6.34 -0.58 -15.36
C ASP A 88 -5.88 -0.70 -16.82
N ALA A 89 -5.21 0.32 -17.35
CA ALA A 89 -4.56 0.22 -18.66
C ALA A 89 -3.51 -0.90 -18.68
N LEU A 90 -2.66 -0.98 -17.66
CA LEU A 90 -1.64 -2.03 -17.56
C LEU A 90 -2.27 -3.43 -17.46
N ARG A 91 -3.23 -3.61 -16.55
CA ARG A 91 -3.74 -4.93 -16.22
C ARG A 91 -4.81 -5.43 -17.18
N GLU A 92 -5.83 -4.62 -17.39
CA GLU A 92 -7.08 -5.07 -18.00
C GLU A 92 -7.09 -4.82 -19.51
N VAL A 93 -6.34 -3.82 -19.99
CA VAL A 93 -6.17 -3.56 -21.44
C VAL A 93 -4.95 -4.28 -22.01
N LEU A 94 -3.80 -4.18 -21.33
CA LEU A 94 -2.53 -4.71 -21.85
C LEU A 94 -2.18 -6.12 -21.35
N GLY A 95 -2.87 -6.64 -20.33
CA GLY A 95 -2.58 -7.95 -19.75
C GLY A 95 -1.28 -8.03 -18.94
N LEU A 96 -0.66 -6.89 -18.61
CA LEU A 96 0.52 -6.79 -17.74
C LEU A 96 0.07 -6.88 -16.27
N THR A 97 -0.24 -8.11 -15.86
CA THR A 97 -0.93 -8.37 -14.58
C THR A 97 -0.01 -8.38 -13.37
N GLY A 98 1.30 -8.18 -13.52
CA GLY A 98 2.27 -8.10 -12.42
C GLY A 98 1.92 -6.99 -11.44
N THR A 99 1.56 -5.82 -11.93
CA THR A 99 1.03 -4.72 -11.10
C THR A 99 -0.34 -5.11 -10.52
N LYS A 100 -0.58 -4.89 -9.21
CA LYS A 100 -1.78 -5.42 -8.51
C LYS A 100 -2.75 -4.34 -8.06
N LYS A 101 -4.05 -4.65 -8.12
CA LYS A 101 -5.13 -3.82 -7.56
C LYS A 101 -5.54 -4.34 -6.18
N GLY A 102 -4.86 -3.86 -5.14
CA GLY A 102 -5.18 -4.24 -3.75
C GLY A 102 -6.27 -3.42 -3.07
N CYS A 103 -6.38 -2.12 -3.39
CA CYS A 103 -7.31 -1.20 -2.73
C CYS A 103 -7.98 -0.17 -3.64
N ASP A 104 -7.36 0.15 -4.79
CA ASP A 104 -7.80 1.15 -5.77
C ASP A 104 -8.01 2.58 -5.23
N ARG A 105 -7.32 2.92 -4.12
CA ARG A 105 -7.45 4.20 -3.42
C ARG A 105 -6.17 4.66 -2.73
N GLY A 106 -5.01 4.24 -3.26
CA GLY A 106 -3.68 4.65 -2.79
C GLY A 106 -3.24 4.18 -1.40
N GLN A 107 -3.96 3.24 -0.78
CA GLN A 107 -3.71 2.83 0.61
C GLN A 107 -2.67 1.73 0.79
N CYS A 108 -2.40 0.90 -0.21
CA CYS A 108 -1.62 -0.33 -0.02
C CYS A 108 -0.30 -0.42 -0.79
N GLY A 109 -0.05 0.43 -1.78
CA GLY A 109 1.16 0.38 -2.61
C GLY A 109 1.31 -0.86 -3.51
N ALA A 110 0.37 -1.80 -3.54
CA ALA A 110 0.46 -3.01 -4.38
C ALA A 110 0.47 -2.70 -5.89
N CYS A 111 -0.02 -1.51 -6.26
CA CYS A 111 -0.07 -1.00 -7.62
C CYS A 111 1.17 -0.14 -8.00
N THR A 112 2.26 -0.22 -7.24
CA THR A 112 3.42 0.65 -7.49
C THR A 112 4.10 0.28 -8.81
N VAL A 113 4.32 1.29 -9.65
CA VAL A 113 5.13 1.24 -10.88
C VAL A 113 6.11 2.41 -10.88
N LEU A 114 7.09 2.40 -11.77
CA LEU A 114 8.00 3.53 -11.97
C LEU A 114 7.56 4.34 -13.19
N VAL A 115 7.39 5.65 -13.03
CA VAL A 115 7.16 6.60 -14.11
C VAL A 115 8.35 7.55 -14.14
N ASN A 116 9.12 7.52 -15.22
CA ASN A 116 10.38 8.26 -15.36
C ASN A 116 11.33 7.99 -14.17
N GLY A 117 11.42 6.73 -13.74
CA GLY A 117 12.21 6.30 -12.58
C GLY A 117 11.59 6.59 -11.21
N ARG A 118 10.50 7.37 -11.12
CA ARG A 118 9.84 7.71 -9.85
C ARG A 118 8.72 6.73 -9.55
N ARG A 119 8.70 6.16 -8.34
CA ARG A 119 7.61 5.27 -7.93
C ARG A 119 6.29 6.04 -7.74
N VAL A 120 5.20 5.49 -8.27
CA VAL A 120 3.84 6.06 -8.15
C VAL A 120 2.79 4.98 -7.92
N ASN A 121 1.72 5.34 -7.22
CA ASN A 121 0.52 4.50 -7.12
C ASN A 121 -0.29 4.62 -8.43
N SER A 122 -0.17 3.63 -9.32
CA SER A 122 -0.83 3.65 -10.63
C SER A 122 -2.36 3.69 -10.59
N CYS A 123 -3.00 3.37 -9.45
CA CYS A 123 -4.45 3.55 -9.27
C CYS A 123 -4.89 5.02 -9.08
N LEU A 124 -3.97 5.93 -8.75
CA LEU A 124 -4.27 7.34 -8.48
C LEU A 124 -3.81 8.27 -9.61
N THR A 125 -3.53 7.73 -10.80
CA THR A 125 -3.19 8.52 -11.99
C THR A 125 -3.86 7.92 -13.21
N LEU A 126 -4.21 8.78 -14.17
CA LEU A 126 -4.91 8.37 -15.39
C LEU A 126 -3.89 7.99 -16.46
N ALA A 127 -4.18 6.96 -17.26
CA ALA A 127 -3.29 6.52 -18.33
C ALA A 127 -3.00 7.66 -19.33
N ILE A 128 -4.01 8.47 -19.64
CA ILE A 128 -3.89 9.63 -20.55
C ILE A 128 -2.89 10.70 -20.06
N MET A 129 -2.55 10.73 -18.77
CA MET A 129 -1.61 11.71 -18.21
C MET A 129 -0.15 11.35 -18.46
N HIS A 130 0.11 10.13 -18.94
CA HIS A 130 1.46 9.56 -19.08
C HIS A 130 1.88 9.37 -20.54
N GLU A 131 1.27 10.14 -21.45
CA GLU A 131 1.75 10.19 -22.82
C GLU A 131 3.15 10.82 -22.88
N GLY A 132 4.10 10.11 -23.49
CA GLY A 132 5.51 10.50 -23.54
C GLY A 132 6.35 10.09 -22.32
N ASP A 133 5.74 9.65 -21.23
CA ASP A 133 6.47 9.12 -20.07
C ASP A 133 7.02 7.72 -20.34
N THR A 134 8.11 7.37 -19.65
CA THR A 134 8.64 6.00 -19.59
C THR A 134 8.11 5.30 -18.34
N ILE A 135 7.35 4.22 -18.55
CA ILE A 135 6.73 3.43 -17.48
C ILE A 135 7.47 2.10 -17.35
N THR A 136 7.86 1.73 -16.13
CA THR A 136 8.43 0.41 -15.82
C THR A 136 7.57 -0.29 -14.77
N THR A 137 7.11 -1.50 -15.11
CA THR A 137 6.40 -2.40 -14.19
C THR A 137 7.34 -3.48 -13.66
N VAL A 138 6.86 -4.36 -12.78
CA VAL A 138 7.68 -5.44 -12.22
C VAL A 138 8.22 -6.38 -13.31
N GLU A 139 7.45 -6.58 -14.39
CA GLU A 139 7.83 -7.40 -15.54
C GLU A 139 9.02 -6.80 -16.31
N GLY A 140 9.15 -5.48 -16.32
CA GLY A 140 10.22 -4.76 -17.00
C GLY A 140 11.54 -4.67 -16.23
N LEU A 141 11.60 -5.19 -14.99
CA LEU A 141 12.80 -5.13 -14.17
C LEU A 141 13.79 -6.25 -14.48
N ALA A 142 13.30 -7.41 -14.94
CA ALA A 142 14.17 -8.51 -15.33
C ALA A 142 14.70 -8.31 -16.75
N HIS A 143 15.97 -8.62 -16.98
CA HIS A 143 16.59 -8.62 -18.30
C HIS A 143 16.33 -9.95 -19.01
N ALA A 144 15.10 -10.16 -19.45
CA ALA A 144 14.74 -11.37 -20.20
C ALA A 144 15.53 -11.42 -21.53
N GLN A 145 16.20 -12.55 -21.79
CA GLN A 145 16.74 -12.89 -23.10
C GLN A 145 15.76 -13.89 -23.75
N ASP A 146 15.34 -13.60 -24.99
CA ASP A 146 14.43 -14.45 -25.78
C ASP A 146 13.09 -14.83 -25.09
N GLY A 147 12.62 -13.98 -24.17
CA GLY A 147 11.36 -14.18 -23.45
C GLY A 147 11.43 -15.20 -22.31
N LEU A 148 12.62 -15.76 -22.02
CA LEU A 148 12.86 -16.60 -20.87
C LEU A 148 13.52 -15.77 -19.75
N VAL A 149 13.06 -15.97 -18.52
CA VAL A 149 13.65 -15.37 -17.32
C VAL A 149 14.25 -16.50 -16.51
N ASP A 150 15.57 -16.62 -16.57
CA ASP A 150 16.30 -17.43 -15.61
C ASP A 150 16.68 -16.58 -14.38
N ARG A 151 17.35 -17.20 -13.41
CA ARG A 151 17.76 -16.50 -12.19
C ARG A 151 18.79 -15.40 -12.47
N ALA A 152 19.61 -15.53 -13.53
CA ALA A 152 20.63 -14.56 -13.90
C ALA A 152 20.01 -13.30 -14.54
N ALA A 153 18.85 -13.44 -15.17
CA ALA A 153 18.06 -12.34 -15.73
C ALA A 153 17.35 -11.49 -14.65
N LEU A 154 17.28 -11.94 -13.39
CA LEU A 154 16.57 -11.21 -12.34
C LEU A 154 17.29 -9.90 -11.97
N HIS A 155 16.49 -8.86 -11.71
CA HIS A 155 16.99 -7.65 -11.08
C HIS A 155 17.60 -7.97 -9.70
N PRO A 156 18.67 -7.30 -9.24
CA PRO A 156 19.28 -7.56 -7.93
C PRO A 156 18.28 -7.55 -6.76
N VAL A 157 17.27 -6.67 -6.81
CA VAL A 157 16.17 -6.63 -5.84
C VAL A 157 15.29 -7.87 -5.92
N GLN A 158 14.94 -8.36 -7.12
CA GLN A 158 14.16 -9.59 -7.29
C GLN A 158 14.92 -10.81 -6.74
N ALA A 159 16.21 -10.91 -7.06
CA ALA A 159 17.09 -11.98 -6.56
C ALA A 159 17.19 -11.95 -5.02
N ALA A 160 17.40 -10.77 -4.43
CA ALA A 160 17.44 -10.63 -2.97
C ALA A 160 16.10 -10.98 -2.31
N PHE A 161 14.97 -10.61 -2.91
CA PHE A 161 13.67 -10.98 -2.37
C PHE A 161 13.45 -12.50 -2.36
N LEU A 162 13.94 -13.20 -3.39
CA LEU A 162 13.92 -14.66 -3.45
C LEU A 162 14.85 -15.30 -2.42
N GLU A 163 16.05 -14.76 -2.23
CA GLU A 163 17.06 -15.29 -1.30
C GLU A 163 16.68 -15.12 0.16
N HIS A 164 15.97 -14.04 0.48
CA HIS A 164 15.62 -13.68 1.85
C HIS A 164 14.18 -14.06 2.23
N ASP A 165 13.46 -14.79 1.37
CA ASP A 165 12.04 -15.11 1.59
C ASP A 165 11.21 -13.85 1.90
N ALA A 166 11.44 -12.80 1.12
CA ALA A 166 10.86 -11.46 1.31
C ALA A 166 9.42 -11.35 0.77
N PHE A 167 8.69 -12.46 0.78
CA PHE A 167 7.29 -12.55 0.37
C PHE A 167 6.69 -13.84 0.91
N GLN A 168 5.36 -13.94 0.87
CA GLN A 168 4.64 -15.19 1.14
C GLN A 168 3.59 -15.40 0.05
N CYS A 169 2.39 -14.82 0.19
CA CYS A 169 1.33 -14.93 -0.82
C CYS A 169 1.68 -14.29 -2.17
N GLY A 170 2.76 -13.50 -2.24
CA GLY A 170 3.22 -12.86 -3.48
C GLY A 170 2.45 -11.61 -3.92
N TYR A 171 1.30 -11.30 -3.31
CA TYR A 171 0.40 -10.27 -3.82
C TYR A 171 0.97 -8.85 -3.72
N CYS A 172 1.59 -8.49 -2.60
CA CYS A 172 2.22 -7.17 -2.46
C CYS A 172 3.59 -7.09 -3.13
N THR A 173 4.20 -8.23 -3.47
CA THR A 173 5.60 -8.34 -3.89
C THR A 173 5.96 -7.49 -5.10
N PRO A 174 5.14 -7.39 -6.16
CA PRO A 174 5.40 -6.46 -7.27
C PRO A 174 5.56 -5.00 -6.84
N GLY A 175 4.65 -4.51 -5.99
CA GLY A 175 4.72 -3.15 -5.47
C GLY A 175 5.92 -2.94 -4.53
N GLN A 176 6.24 -3.94 -3.71
CA GLN A 176 7.43 -3.92 -2.83
C GLN A 176 8.73 -3.83 -3.65
N ILE A 177 8.87 -4.64 -4.70
CA ILE A 177 10.06 -4.65 -5.55
C ILE A 177 10.21 -3.32 -6.30
N CYS A 178 9.16 -2.83 -6.97
CA CYS A 178 9.21 -1.54 -7.67
C CYS A 178 9.57 -0.41 -6.69
N SER A 179 9.01 -0.42 -5.49
CA SER A 179 9.30 0.59 -4.47
C SER A 179 10.73 0.50 -3.96
N ALA A 180 11.24 -0.71 -3.69
CA ALA A 180 12.61 -0.92 -3.25
C ALA A 180 13.63 -0.41 -4.29
N VAL A 181 13.39 -0.64 -5.58
CA VAL A 181 14.23 -0.10 -6.67
C VAL A 181 14.28 1.43 -6.61
N ALA A 182 13.12 2.09 -6.51
CA ALA A 182 13.07 3.55 -6.40
C ALA A 182 13.70 4.07 -5.10
N VAL A 183 13.49 3.40 -3.96
CA VAL A 183 14.07 3.79 -2.65
C VAL A 183 15.60 3.79 -2.68
N LEU A 184 16.22 2.81 -3.32
CA LEU A 184 17.67 2.76 -3.50
C LEU A 184 18.17 3.98 -4.28
N GLU A 185 17.45 4.38 -5.33
CA GLU A 185 17.79 5.54 -6.15
C GLU A 185 17.51 6.87 -5.45
N GLU A 186 16.37 7.00 -4.78
CA GLU A 186 16.00 8.16 -3.94
C GLU A 186 17.09 8.43 -2.90
N ALA A 187 17.57 7.38 -2.23
CA ALA A 187 18.66 7.48 -1.27
C ALA A 187 19.99 7.85 -1.94
N ARG A 188 20.28 7.28 -3.12
CA ARG A 188 21.48 7.64 -3.91
C ARG A 188 21.53 9.13 -4.28
N HIS A 189 20.36 9.72 -4.54
CA HIS A 189 20.21 11.14 -4.87
C HIS A 189 20.13 12.05 -3.63
N GLY A 190 20.27 11.50 -2.44
CA GLY A 190 20.25 12.29 -1.21
C GLY A 190 18.87 12.76 -0.79
N MET A 191 17.79 12.16 -1.31
CA MET A 191 16.44 12.56 -0.91
C MET A 191 16.19 12.16 0.55
N PRO A 192 15.89 13.09 1.47
CA PRO A 192 15.62 12.75 2.86
C PRO A 192 14.27 12.04 3.03
N SER A 193 14.10 11.37 4.17
CA SER A 193 12.84 10.82 4.66
C SER A 193 12.48 11.43 6.02
N THR A 194 11.34 11.03 6.58
CA THR A 194 10.90 11.46 7.92
C THR A 194 11.90 11.12 9.02
N VAL A 195 12.70 10.06 8.83
CA VAL A 195 13.67 9.58 9.83
C VAL A 195 15.11 10.00 9.54
N THR A 196 15.34 10.78 8.48
CA THR A 196 16.67 11.32 8.18
C THR A 196 17.10 12.28 9.29
N SER A 197 18.29 12.05 9.85
CA SER A 197 18.80 12.85 10.95
C SER A 197 18.89 14.34 10.56
N PRO A 198 18.57 15.29 11.46
CA PRO A 198 18.69 16.72 11.16
C PRO A 198 20.09 17.15 10.72
N ALA A 199 21.14 16.50 11.23
CA ALA A 199 22.53 16.76 10.84
C ALA A 199 22.85 16.32 9.40
N ALA A 200 22.03 15.45 8.81
CA ALA A 200 22.14 15.03 7.42
C ALA A 200 21.31 15.89 6.45
N LEU A 201 20.40 16.73 6.97
CA LEU A 201 19.56 17.60 6.14
C LEU A 201 20.40 18.72 5.52
N GLY A 202 20.33 18.84 4.19
CA GLY A 202 21.09 19.85 3.43
C GLY A 202 22.49 19.41 2.99
N ASN A 203 22.92 18.19 3.33
CA ASN A 203 24.15 17.62 2.80
C ASN A 203 23.95 17.22 1.33
N GLU A 204 24.88 17.62 0.46
CA GLU A 204 24.95 17.12 -0.91
C GLU A 204 25.56 15.71 -0.90
N GLY A 205 24.73 14.69 -1.11
CA GLY A 205 25.22 13.31 -1.23
C GLY A 205 24.19 12.25 -0.84
N PRO A 206 24.53 10.95 -0.98
CA PRO A 206 23.62 9.86 -0.68
C PRO A 206 23.17 9.84 0.79
N VAL A 207 21.90 9.49 1.02
CA VAL A 207 21.40 9.13 2.35
C VAL A 207 21.74 7.67 2.62
N ALA A 208 22.37 7.42 3.76
CA ALA A 208 22.67 6.06 4.22
C ALA A 208 21.38 5.29 4.52
N LEU A 209 21.18 4.12 3.89
CA LEU A 209 19.98 3.31 4.09
C LEU A 209 20.08 2.43 5.34
N THR A 210 19.87 3.05 6.50
CA THR A 210 19.69 2.35 7.78
C THR A 210 18.39 1.51 7.77
N GLU A 211 18.21 0.65 8.77
CA GLU A 211 16.97 -0.11 8.90
C GLU A 211 15.74 0.81 9.00
N ASP A 212 15.83 1.88 9.80
CA ASP A 212 14.75 2.85 9.97
C ASP A 212 14.45 3.60 8.68
N GLU A 213 15.48 4.01 7.93
CA GLU A 213 15.30 4.65 6.61
C GLU A 213 14.58 3.73 5.63
N ILE A 214 14.94 2.45 5.57
CA ILE A 214 14.27 1.49 4.69
C ILE A 214 12.82 1.29 5.13
N ARG A 215 12.58 1.12 6.44
CA ARG A 215 11.21 0.94 6.99
C ARG A 215 10.32 2.14 6.69
N GLU A 216 10.80 3.35 6.94
CA GLU A 216 10.08 4.58 6.67
C GLU A 216 9.77 4.72 5.17
N ARG A 217 10.78 4.56 4.32
CA ARG A 217 10.62 4.73 2.87
C ARG A 217 9.74 3.66 2.24
N MET A 218 9.68 2.46 2.82
CA MET A 218 8.83 1.36 2.35
C MET A 218 7.45 1.32 3.01
N SER A 219 7.15 2.23 3.94
CA SER A 219 5.89 2.25 4.70
C SER A 219 4.63 2.39 3.83
N GLY A 220 4.78 2.93 2.60
CA GLY A 220 3.71 3.02 1.60
C GLY A 220 3.29 1.70 0.96
N ASN A 221 4.00 0.58 1.21
CA ASN A 221 3.71 -0.73 0.65
C ASN A 221 3.30 -1.72 1.75
N ILE A 222 2.00 -2.01 1.83
CA ILE A 222 1.44 -2.85 2.89
C ILE A 222 1.59 -4.35 2.53
N CYS A 223 2.08 -5.13 3.48
CA CYS A 223 2.15 -6.59 3.46
C CYS A 223 1.32 -7.18 4.61
N ARG A 224 0.19 -7.82 4.29
CA ARG A 224 -0.66 -8.46 5.32
C ARG A 224 -0.09 -9.77 5.87
N CYS A 225 0.75 -10.46 5.10
CA CYS A 225 1.48 -11.64 5.55
C CYS A 225 2.55 -11.32 6.61
N GLY A 226 2.97 -10.05 6.72
CA GLY A 226 3.96 -9.62 7.70
C GLY A 226 5.41 -9.92 7.30
N ALA A 227 5.73 -10.05 6.01
CA ALA A 227 7.08 -10.33 5.52
C ALA A 227 8.07 -9.14 5.65
N TYR A 228 7.70 -8.07 6.37
CA TYR A 228 8.49 -6.84 6.45
C TYR A 228 9.94 -7.03 6.91
N PRO A 229 10.25 -7.83 7.96
CA PRO A 229 11.64 -8.04 8.38
C PRO A 229 12.51 -8.59 7.24
N ASN A 230 11.97 -9.55 6.47
CA ASN A 230 12.66 -10.16 5.33
C ASN A 230 12.78 -9.21 4.14
N ILE A 231 11.75 -8.40 3.87
CA ILE A 231 11.79 -7.33 2.86
C ILE A 231 12.91 -6.34 3.19
N VAL A 232 12.98 -5.88 4.45
CA VAL A 232 14.03 -4.96 4.90
C VAL A 232 15.41 -5.61 4.77
N ALA A 233 15.56 -6.86 5.18
CA ALA A 233 16.81 -7.61 5.05
C ALA A 233 17.27 -7.72 3.58
N ALA A 234 16.35 -8.04 2.66
CA ALA A 234 16.64 -8.10 1.22
C ALA A 234 17.15 -6.75 0.68
N ILE A 235 16.48 -5.65 1.02
CA ILE A 235 16.86 -4.31 0.57
C ILE A 235 18.23 -3.90 1.11
N ARG A 236 18.54 -4.21 2.37
CA ARG A 236 19.85 -3.91 2.98
C ARG A 236 20.99 -4.58 2.24
N VAL A 237 20.84 -5.84 1.84
CA VAL A 237 21.87 -6.57 1.09
C VAL A 237 22.11 -5.93 -0.28
N VAL A 238 21.05 -5.47 -0.95
CA VAL A 238 21.20 -4.76 -2.23
C VAL A 238 21.88 -3.41 -2.01
N ALA A 239 21.46 -2.62 -1.02
CA ALA A 239 22.07 -1.33 -0.68
C ALA A 239 23.58 -1.46 -0.41
N ALA A 240 24.00 -2.50 0.31
CA ALA A 240 25.41 -2.76 0.60
C ALA A 240 26.23 -3.07 -0.66
N LYS A 241 25.68 -3.85 -1.60
CA LYS A 241 26.35 -4.16 -2.87
C LYS A 241 26.46 -2.95 -3.79
N SER A 242 25.53 -2.00 -3.69
CA SER A 242 25.51 -0.78 -4.51
C SER A 242 26.31 0.39 -3.91
N GLY A 243 26.94 0.23 -2.74
CA GLY A 243 27.67 1.31 -2.06
C GLY A 243 26.77 2.33 -1.35
N ASN A 244 25.49 2.01 -1.16
CA ASN A 244 24.49 2.85 -0.47
C ASN A 244 24.18 2.38 0.96
N ALA A 245 24.95 1.41 1.49
CA ALA A 245 24.77 0.96 2.88
C ALA A 245 25.26 2.00 3.88
N ALA A 246 24.56 2.05 5.01
CA ALA A 246 25.02 2.69 6.24
C ALA A 246 26.10 1.85 6.94
#